data_AF-A0A536W0R1-F1
#
_entry.id   AF-A0A536W0R1-F1
#
_cell.length_a   1.000
_cell.length_b   1.000
_cell.length_c   1.000
_cell.angle_alpha   90.00
_cell.angle_beta   90.00
_cell.angle_gamma   90.00
#
_symmetry.space_group_name_H-M   'P 1'
#
loop_
_entity.id
_entity.type
_entity.pdbx_description
1 polymer ?
#
loop_
_entity_poly.entity_id
_entity_poly.type
_entity_poly.pdbx_seq_one_letter_code
_entity_poly.pdbx_strand_id
1 'polypeptide(L)'
;MPHAHGGAKLYHLGWRANGDSFDVALAVNRILAAGAHAWRVRATSNQLDAGDYLIELTASQRAAIAGLGLKSAAWEGAIPREAQALNAAVPLLFAGTASRFPYYAYYALCLLRLGFAYRPCDGATLSRGALDHANLLILPGGFSNWGIDNAESVQGADARVRDFLAQGGAAIGSCGGAYYLSMGRPGWTGTAQAKPLYTHEYLQSGVGVVTLEMRKGPLALGCPPTMEVPYYHGPIYDLVGPDIDVAATFRELALPGRLAIDNPLDRDKFERDMAGNAAILLATGNRGRAVLFSPHPEMGDLIRKYIALDGYVRHYLPIRGVGTMRDTLRHYRICDSPSFRLVQNAIDELMIMAPTSNAAAAPSAIAVASARGNGDVIALCRREAAALPDFGAGDEGDLLRDVAARAGQRIKPVSERFVRVMKHVAESSALRASWDHMAATMEEHFDTASERAPAQQLMELELSIALVECWTRVAELDLALAGHA
;
A
#
# COMPACT_ATOMS: atom_id res chain seq x y z
N MET A 1 -2.78 30.51 -21.21
CA MET A 1 -2.14 30.34 -19.88
C MET A 1 -3.28 30.36 -18.88
N PRO A 2 -3.63 29.25 -18.21
CA PRO A 2 -4.64 29.30 -17.17
C PRO A 2 -4.07 30.12 -15.99
N HIS A 3 -4.83 31.09 -15.51
CA HIS A 3 -4.49 31.84 -14.30
C HIS A 3 -4.78 30.98 -13.07
N ALA A 4 -3.82 30.90 -12.15
CA ALA A 4 -3.98 30.22 -10.86
C ALA A 4 -5.17 30.82 -10.09
N HIS A 5 -6.06 29.96 -9.58
CA HIS A 5 -7.10 30.38 -8.66
C HIS A 5 -6.45 30.84 -7.33
N GLY A 6 -6.68 32.10 -6.95
CA GLY A 6 -6.55 32.61 -5.58
C GLY A 6 -5.21 32.40 -4.87
N GLY A 7 -4.20 33.21 -5.17
CA GLY A 7 -3.03 33.40 -4.29
C GLY A 7 -2.06 32.21 -4.12
N ALA A 8 -2.32 31.07 -4.76
CA ALA A 8 -1.40 29.94 -4.79
C ALA A 8 -0.12 30.27 -5.57
N LYS A 9 1.02 29.76 -5.11
CA LYS A 9 2.33 29.87 -5.77
C LYS A 9 2.90 28.48 -6.00
N LEU A 10 3.76 28.34 -7.00
CA LEU A 10 4.42 27.09 -7.31
C LEU A 10 5.64 26.86 -6.41
N TYR A 11 5.76 25.66 -5.88
CA TYR A 11 6.88 25.24 -5.03
C TYR A 11 7.45 23.91 -5.52
N HIS A 12 8.76 23.75 -5.39
CA HIS A 12 9.45 22.47 -5.51
C HIS A 12 9.48 21.76 -4.17
N LEU A 13 9.05 20.50 -4.20
CA LEU A 13 9.10 19.57 -3.08
C LEU A 13 9.91 18.34 -3.51
N GLY A 14 11.20 18.36 -3.17
CA GLY A 14 12.14 17.30 -3.54
C GLY A 14 12.28 16.21 -2.48
N TRP A 15 12.47 14.96 -2.91
CA TRP A 15 12.63 13.81 -2.01
C TRP A 15 13.90 13.90 -1.17
N ARG A 16 15.05 14.09 -1.83
CA ARG A 16 16.37 14.15 -1.16
C ARG A 16 16.45 15.32 -0.17
N ALA A 17 15.88 16.47 -0.51
CA ALA A 17 15.85 17.66 0.36
C ALA A 17 15.06 17.42 1.66
N ASN A 18 14.16 16.44 1.65
CA ASN A 18 13.30 16.02 2.75
C ASN A 18 13.69 14.63 3.30
N GLY A 19 14.93 14.19 3.07
CA GLY A 19 15.47 12.95 3.63
C GLY A 19 14.79 11.68 3.13
N ASP A 20 14.24 11.72 1.91
CA ASP A 20 13.46 10.64 1.29
C ASP A 20 12.25 10.18 2.13
N SER A 21 11.71 11.09 2.96
CA SER A 21 10.52 10.82 3.78
C SER A 21 9.25 10.69 2.93
N PHE A 22 8.44 9.67 3.21
CA PHE A 22 7.11 9.53 2.62
C PHE A 22 6.11 10.60 3.07
N ASP A 23 6.49 11.51 3.98
CA ASP A 23 5.70 12.72 4.22
C ASP A 23 5.63 13.63 2.99
N VAL A 24 6.62 13.54 2.08
CA VAL A 24 6.55 14.19 0.77
C VAL A 24 5.34 13.68 -0.02
N ALA A 25 5.18 12.35 -0.15
CA ALA A 25 4.01 11.76 -0.80
C ALA A 25 2.72 12.11 -0.05
N LEU A 26 2.71 11.99 1.28
CA LEU A 26 1.57 12.35 2.11
C LEU A 26 1.08 13.77 1.81
N ALA A 27 1.99 14.76 1.83
CA ALA A 27 1.66 16.14 1.53
C ALA A 27 1.10 16.33 0.12
N VAL A 28 1.79 15.80 -0.90
CA VAL A 28 1.37 15.93 -2.31
C VAL A 28 -0.02 15.35 -2.53
N ASN A 29 -0.26 14.14 -2.03
CA ASN A 29 -1.52 13.44 -2.24
C ASN A 29 -2.69 14.09 -1.49
N ARG A 30 -2.47 14.65 -0.29
CA ARG A 30 -3.52 15.42 0.42
C ARG A 30 -3.81 16.76 -0.25
N ILE A 31 -2.79 17.45 -0.74
CA ILE A 31 -2.96 18.72 -1.45
C ILE A 31 -3.70 18.51 -2.79
N LEU A 32 -3.36 17.46 -3.53
CA LEU A 32 -4.13 17.04 -4.72
C LEU A 32 -5.59 16.72 -4.36
N ALA A 33 -5.83 15.98 -3.27
CA ALA A 33 -7.18 15.67 -2.80
C ALA A 33 -7.97 16.92 -2.38
N ALA A 34 -7.29 17.97 -1.91
CA ALA A 34 -7.87 19.28 -1.62
C ALA A 34 -8.11 20.15 -2.87
N GLY A 35 -7.86 19.62 -4.07
CA GLY A 35 -8.16 20.28 -5.35
C GLY A 35 -7.06 21.17 -5.90
N ALA A 36 -5.86 21.16 -5.31
CA ALA A 36 -4.71 21.89 -5.85
C ALA A 36 -4.00 21.08 -6.97
N HIS A 37 -3.06 21.73 -7.66
CA HIS A 37 -2.34 21.14 -8.78
C HIS A 37 -0.93 20.71 -8.37
N ALA A 38 -0.51 19.53 -8.86
CA ALA A 38 0.85 19.06 -8.74
C ALA A 38 1.33 18.41 -10.04
N TRP A 39 2.65 18.42 -10.24
CA TRP A 39 3.33 17.80 -11.35
C TRP A 39 4.48 16.94 -10.83
N ARG A 40 4.64 15.76 -11.41
CA ARG A 40 5.77 14.87 -11.14
C ARG A 40 6.86 15.06 -12.20
N VAL A 41 8.10 15.25 -11.76
CA VAL A 41 9.27 15.41 -12.64
C VAL A 41 9.68 14.04 -13.18
N ARG A 42 9.77 13.87 -14.50
CA ARG A 42 10.09 12.58 -15.15
C ARG A 42 11.57 12.32 -15.39
N ALA A 43 12.37 13.38 -15.47
CA ALA A 43 13.78 13.30 -15.79
C ALA A 43 14.57 14.26 -14.91
N THR A 44 15.77 13.84 -14.50
CA THR A 44 16.68 14.69 -13.75
C THR A 44 17.17 15.84 -14.64
N SER A 45 17.20 17.04 -14.08
CA SER A 45 17.80 18.23 -14.66
C SER A 45 18.79 18.85 -13.66
N ASN A 46 19.41 19.97 -14.01
CA ASN A 46 20.36 20.66 -13.11
C ASN A 46 19.71 21.16 -11.81
N GLN A 47 18.37 21.27 -11.77
CA GLN A 47 17.64 21.86 -10.64
C GLN A 47 16.66 20.89 -9.97
N LEU A 48 16.29 19.78 -10.63
CA LEU A 48 15.24 18.87 -10.18
C LEU A 48 15.70 17.42 -10.34
N ASP A 49 15.44 16.58 -9.34
CA ASP A 49 15.64 15.15 -9.43
C ASP A 49 14.40 14.46 -10.03
N ALA A 50 14.60 13.38 -10.79
CA ALA A 50 13.49 12.59 -11.31
C ALA A 50 12.67 11.97 -10.15
N GLY A 51 11.35 12.15 -10.18
CA GLY A 51 10.42 11.75 -9.13
C GLY A 51 10.08 12.83 -8.11
N ASP A 52 10.74 14.00 -8.16
CA ASP A 52 10.35 15.19 -7.39
C ASP A 52 9.00 15.75 -7.85
N TYR A 53 8.41 16.62 -7.01
CA TYR A 53 7.16 17.28 -7.33
C TYR A 53 7.31 18.80 -7.43
N LEU A 54 6.59 19.38 -8.39
CA LEU A 54 6.21 20.78 -8.37
C LEU A 54 4.75 20.85 -7.93
N ILE A 55 4.42 21.73 -7.00
CA ILE A 55 3.09 21.78 -6.39
C ILE A 55 2.64 23.21 -6.13
N GLU A 56 1.39 23.51 -6.46
CA GLU A 56 0.76 24.79 -6.14
C GLU A 56 0.29 24.79 -4.69
N LEU A 57 0.73 25.80 -3.94
CA LEU A 57 0.39 25.96 -2.52
C LEU A 57 -0.06 27.38 -2.23
N THR A 58 -1.16 27.51 -1.48
CA THR A 58 -1.49 28.74 -0.76
C THR A 58 -0.57 28.91 0.46
N ALA A 59 -0.61 30.08 1.09
CA ALA A 59 0.17 30.33 2.31
C ALA A 59 -0.22 29.38 3.46
N SER A 60 -1.51 29.07 3.62
CA SER A 60 -1.99 28.13 4.65
C SER A 60 -1.55 26.70 4.36
N GLN A 61 -1.67 26.24 3.11
CA GLN A 61 -1.21 24.91 2.71
C GLN A 61 0.30 24.75 2.89
N ARG A 62 1.07 25.79 2.56
CA ARG A 62 2.52 25.80 2.81
C ARG A 62 2.86 25.70 4.29
N ALA A 63 2.13 26.42 5.15
CA ALA A 63 2.32 26.35 6.59
C ALA A 63 1.97 24.95 7.13
N ALA A 64 0.88 24.33 6.65
CA ALA A 64 0.47 22.98 7.03
C ALA A 64 1.55 21.94 6.71
N ILE A 65 2.11 21.96 5.49
CA ILE A 65 3.20 21.01 5.13
C ILE A 65 4.51 21.31 5.87
N ALA A 66 4.80 22.57 6.19
CA ALA A 66 5.95 22.93 7.03
C ALA A 66 5.79 22.40 8.46
N GLY A 67 4.55 22.29 8.96
CA GLY A 67 4.22 21.63 10.23
C GLY A 67 4.58 20.14 10.27
N LEU A 68 4.69 19.47 9.10
CA LEU A 68 5.23 18.12 8.99
C LEU A 68 6.77 18.08 9.01
N GLY A 69 7.44 19.23 9.09
CA GLY A 69 8.89 19.35 8.97
C GLY A 69 9.38 19.37 7.51
N LEU A 70 8.48 19.49 6.52
CA LEU A 70 8.86 19.50 5.11
C LEU A 70 9.40 20.86 4.67
N LYS A 71 10.45 20.81 3.86
CA LYS A 71 11.05 21.94 3.17
C LYS A 71 10.48 22.04 1.76
N SER A 72 9.89 23.19 1.44
CA SER A 72 9.44 23.56 0.09
C SER A 72 10.17 24.81 -0.39
N ALA A 73 10.76 24.73 -1.58
CA ALA A 73 11.47 25.83 -2.22
C ALA A 73 10.54 26.53 -3.22
N ALA A 74 10.51 27.87 -3.25
CA ALA A 74 9.71 28.59 -4.23
C ALA A 74 10.23 28.30 -5.64
N TRP A 75 9.32 28.09 -6.60
CA TRP A 75 9.67 27.87 -8.00
C TRP A 75 9.22 29.08 -8.83
N GLU A 76 10.20 29.82 -9.36
CA GLU A 76 9.96 31.05 -10.14
C GLU A 76 9.95 30.79 -11.66
N GLY A 77 10.39 29.60 -12.09
CA GLY A 77 10.43 29.20 -13.50
C GLY A 77 9.08 28.73 -14.04
N ALA A 78 9.02 28.51 -15.35
CA ALA A 78 7.93 27.76 -15.96
C ALA A 78 7.95 26.30 -15.49
N ILE A 79 6.81 25.61 -15.57
CA ILE A 79 6.75 24.16 -15.36
C ILE A 79 7.60 23.50 -16.47
N PRO A 80 8.59 22.66 -16.12
CA PRO A 80 9.45 21.99 -17.09
C PRO A 80 8.65 21.06 -18.02
N ARG A 81 9.13 20.84 -19.25
CA ARG A 81 8.44 19.99 -20.24
C ARG A 81 8.39 18.53 -19.80
N GLU A 82 9.36 18.11 -19.01
CA GLU A 82 9.50 16.80 -18.41
C GLU A 82 8.62 16.61 -17.16
N ALA A 83 7.90 17.63 -16.69
CA ALA A 83 6.97 17.51 -15.58
C ALA A 83 5.57 17.13 -16.09
N GLN A 84 4.97 16.11 -15.48
CA GLN A 84 3.65 15.60 -15.85
C GLN A 84 2.63 15.92 -14.78
N ALA A 85 1.51 16.51 -15.17
CA ALA A 85 0.43 16.83 -14.25
C ALA A 85 -0.16 15.55 -13.63
N LEU A 86 -0.48 15.61 -12.34
CA LEU A 86 -1.10 14.52 -11.60
C LEU A 86 -2.57 14.82 -11.36
N ASN A 87 -3.43 13.82 -11.60
CA ASN A 87 -4.79 13.85 -11.09
C ASN A 87 -4.82 13.29 -9.66
N ALA A 88 -5.78 13.74 -8.85
CA ALA A 88 -6.00 13.16 -7.53
C ALA A 88 -6.49 11.72 -7.68
N ALA A 89 -5.86 10.79 -6.96
CA ALA A 89 -6.35 9.42 -6.85
C ALA A 89 -7.58 9.39 -5.95
N VAL A 90 -8.60 8.63 -6.36
CA VAL A 90 -9.77 8.28 -5.56
C VAL A 90 -9.82 6.76 -5.45
N PRO A 91 -9.03 6.17 -4.52
CA PRO A 91 -8.85 4.73 -4.44
C PRO A 91 -10.05 4.03 -3.82
N LEU A 92 -10.49 2.97 -4.47
CA LEU A 92 -11.37 1.95 -3.92
C LEU A 92 -10.52 0.72 -3.58
N LEU A 93 -10.45 0.34 -2.31
CA LEU A 93 -9.67 -0.80 -1.83
C LEU A 93 -10.59 -2.01 -1.63
N PHE A 94 -10.33 -3.09 -2.38
CA PHE A 94 -11.05 -4.34 -2.16
C PHE A 94 -10.67 -4.96 -0.81
N ALA A 95 -11.65 -5.08 0.07
CA ALA A 95 -11.56 -5.50 1.46
C ALA A 95 -12.81 -6.32 1.86
N GLY A 96 -13.28 -7.17 0.93
CA GLY A 96 -14.42 -8.06 1.13
C GLY A 96 -14.07 -9.32 1.92
N THR A 97 -15.00 -10.27 1.97
CA THR A 97 -14.82 -11.53 2.71
C THR A 97 -13.70 -12.41 2.16
N ALA A 98 -13.29 -12.18 0.91
CA ALA A 98 -12.21 -12.87 0.25
C ALA A 98 -10.84 -12.20 0.48
N SER A 99 -10.79 -10.96 0.95
CA SER A 99 -9.55 -10.32 1.40
C SER A 99 -9.78 -9.63 2.74
N ARG A 100 -9.93 -10.45 3.79
CA ARG A 100 -10.14 -9.99 5.16
C ARG A 100 -8.85 -9.46 5.76
N PHE A 101 -8.96 -8.82 6.93
CA PHE A 101 -7.80 -8.53 7.75
C PHE A 101 -7.01 -9.84 8.01
N PRO A 102 -5.66 -9.85 7.94
CA PRO A 102 -4.77 -8.70 7.69
C PRO A 102 -4.47 -8.41 6.20
N TYR A 103 -5.02 -9.15 5.23
CA TYR A 103 -4.60 -9.09 3.83
C TYR A 103 -4.82 -7.73 3.15
N TYR A 104 -6.04 -7.18 3.19
CA TYR A 104 -6.28 -5.83 2.63
C TYR A 104 -5.52 -4.75 3.42
N ALA A 105 -5.27 -5.00 4.71
CA ALA A 105 -4.74 -4.04 5.65
C ALA A 105 -3.29 -3.63 5.34
N TYR A 106 -2.53 -4.46 4.64
CA TYR A 106 -1.20 -4.06 4.13
C TYR A 106 -1.29 -2.94 3.10
N TYR A 107 -2.24 -3.03 2.16
CA TYR A 107 -2.52 -1.92 1.24
C TYR A 107 -3.10 -0.72 1.96
N ALA A 108 -3.99 -0.91 2.93
CA ALA A 108 -4.50 0.19 3.75
C ALA A 108 -3.36 0.96 4.44
N LEU A 109 -2.41 0.26 5.06
CA LEU A 109 -1.23 0.86 5.68
C LEU A 109 -0.40 1.65 4.66
N CYS A 110 -0.08 1.04 3.52
CA CYS A 110 0.71 1.66 2.46
C CYS A 110 0.02 2.93 1.92
N LEU A 111 -1.29 2.85 1.60
CA LEU A 111 -2.07 3.97 1.09
C LEU A 111 -2.14 5.12 2.09
N LEU A 112 -2.48 4.84 3.35
CA LEU A 112 -2.55 5.86 4.40
C LEU A 112 -1.19 6.51 4.63
N ARG A 113 -0.10 5.73 4.65
CA ARG A 113 1.24 6.27 4.80
C ARG A 113 1.61 7.25 3.70
N LEU A 114 1.22 6.93 2.47
CA LEU A 114 1.42 7.74 1.28
C LEU A 114 0.42 8.91 1.18
N GLY A 115 -0.55 9.04 2.09
CA GLY A 115 -1.55 10.13 2.10
C GLY A 115 -2.79 9.87 1.26
N PHE A 116 -3.00 8.65 0.79
CA PHE A 116 -4.23 8.30 0.10
C PHE A 116 -5.31 7.89 1.11
N ALA A 117 -6.34 8.73 1.25
CA ALA A 117 -7.61 8.27 1.80
C ALA A 117 -8.21 7.25 0.83
N TYR A 118 -8.75 6.15 1.34
CA TYR A 118 -9.34 5.10 0.52
C TYR A 118 -10.74 4.77 0.99
N ARG A 119 -11.53 4.19 0.09
CA ARG A 119 -12.85 3.62 0.42
C ARG A 119 -12.77 2.09 0.35
N PRO A 120 -13.12 1.36 1.40
CA PRO A 120 -13.21 -0.09 1.33
C PRO A 120 -14.39 -0.51 0.44
N CYS A 121 -14.24 -1.61 -0.29
CA CYS A 121 -15.30 -2.26 -1.05
C CYS A 121 -15.24 -3.78 -0.93
N ASP A 122 -16.33 -4.44 -1.28
CA ASP A 122 -16.49 -5.88 -1.37
C ASP A 122 -17.11 -6.24 -2.73
N GLY A 123 -17.30 -7.53 -3.03
CA GLY A 123 -17.93 -7.94 -4.29
C GLY A 123 -19.34 -7.36 -4.47
N ALA A 124 -20.11 -7.26 -3.39
CA ALA A 124 -21.49 -6.81 -3.42
C ALA A 124 -21.62 -5.29 -3.73
N THR A 125 -20.71 -4.48 -3.20
CA THR A 125 -20.66 -3.04 -3.48
C THR A 125 -20.07 -2.76 -4.86
N LEU A 126 -19.11 -3.56 -5.33
CA LEU A 126 -18.61 -3.50 -6.70
C LEU A 126 -19.72 -3.79 -7.73
N SER A 127 -20.55 -4.82 -7.51
CA SER A 127 -21.66 -5.13 -8.41
C SER A 127 -22.75 -4.05 -8.43
N ARG A 128 -22.84 -3.21 -7.39
CA ARG A 128 -23.84 -2.13 -7.23
C ARG A 128 -23.33 -0.72 -7.57
N GLY A 129 -22.17 -0.59 -8.20
CA GLY A 129 -21.70 0.71 -8.73
C GLY A 129 -20.74 1.49 -7.82
N ALA A 130 -20.08 0.86 -6.85
CA ALA A 130 -19.04 1.53 -6.06
C ALA A 130 -17.91 2.16 -6.92
N LEU A 131 -17.68 1.61 -8.12
CA LEU A 131 -16.68 2.09 -9.09
C LEU A 131 -17.04 3.43 -9.75
N ASP A 132 -18.31 3.85 -9.71
CA ASP A 132 -18.80 5.07 -10.39
C ASP A 132 -18.21 6.36 -9.79
N HIS A 133 -17.61 6.26 -8.60
CA HIS A 133 -17.01 7.38 -7.87
C HIS A 133 -15.51 7.19 -7.61
N ALA A 134 -14.87 6.22 -8.29
CA ALA A 134 -13.45 5.94 -8.16
C ALA A 134 -12.75 6.17 -9.51
N ASN A 135 -11.44 6.39 -9.47
CA ASN A 135 -10.59 6.33 -10.68
C ASN A 135 -9.47 5.29 -10.54
N LEU A 136 -9.37 4.65 -9.36
CA LEU A 136 -8.37 3.66 -9.04
C LEU A 136 -8.98 2.54 -8.19
N LEU A 137 -8.86 1.29 -8.65
CA LEU A 137 -9.21 0.09 -7.89
C LEU A 137 -7.92 -0.59 -7.39
N ILE A 138 -7.84 -0.85 -6.09
CA ILE A 138 -6.72 -1.55 -5.46
C ILE A 138 -7.18 -2.95 -5.08
N LEU A 139 -6.47 -3.96 -5.59
CA LEU A 139 -6.77 -5.38 -5.44
C LEU A 139 -5.63 -6.06 -4.64
N PRO A 140 -5.80 -6.28 -3.33
CA PRO A 140 -4.80 -6.96 -2.51
C PRO A 140 -4.66 -8.45 -2.86
N GLY A 141 -3.75 -9.14 -2.17
CA GLY A 141 -3.77 -10.60 -2.14
C GLY A 141 -4.91 -11.19 -1.30
N GLY A 142 -4.87 -12.50 -1.09
CA GLY A 142 -5.75 -13.21 -0.15
C GLY A 142 -7.04 -13.78 -0.75
N PHE A 143 -7.48 -13.32 -1.92
CA PHE A 143 -8.71 -13.81 -2.55
C PHE A 143 -8.46 -14.90 -3.60
N SER A 144 -9.47 -15.75 -3.82
CA SER A 144 -9.38 -16.88 -4.74
C SER A 144 -9.11 -16.43 -6.18
N ASN A 145 -8.34 -17.23 -6.91
CA ASN A 145 -7.96 -17.01 -8.30
C ASN A 145 -9.08 -17.35 -9.31
N TRP A 146 -10.35 -17.28 -8.92
CA TRP A 146 -11.52 -17.61 -9.74
C TRP A 146 -12.39 -16.39 -10.09
N GLY A 147 -11.93 -15.18 -9.79
CA GLY A 147 -12.70 -13.94 -9.95
C GLY A 147 -13.41 -13.52 -8.67
N ILE A 148 -13.82 -12.25 -8.61
CA ILE A 148 -14.44 -11.65 -7.43
C ILE A 148 -15.84 -12.23 -7.22
N ASP A 149 -16.59 -12.49 -8.30
CA ASP A 149 -17.92 -13.10 -8.23
C ASP A 149 -17.89 -14.42 -7.45
N ASN A 150 -16.95 -15.30 -7.82
CA ASN A 150 -16.78 -16.59 -7.13
C ASN A 150 -16.21 -16.42 -5.72
N ALA A 151 -15.22 -15.52 -5.54
CA ALA A 151 -14.55 -15.34 -4.26
C ALA A 151 -15.49 -14.77 -3.18
N GLU A 152 -16.45 -13.93 -3.56
CA GLU A 152 -17.40 -13.27 -2.66
C GLU A 152 -18.81 -13.87 -2.74
N SER A 153 -19.02 -14.91 -3.56
CA SER A 153 -20.35 -15.49 -3.83
C SER A 153 -21.40 -14.46 -4.28
N VAL A 154 -21.00 -13.56 -5.19
CA VAL A 154 -21.85 -12.51 -5.79
C VAL A 154 -21.87 -12.65 -7.31
N GLN A 155 -22.79 -11.93 -7.96
CA GLN A 155 -22.84 -11.85 -9.42
C GLN A 155 -22.63 -10.41 -9.90
N GLY A 156 -21.86 -10.27 -10.97
CA GLY A 156 -21.71 -9.03 -11.72
C GLY A 156 -20.57 -8.12 -11.28
N ALA A 157 -19.87 -8.40 -10.18
CA ALA A 157 -18.71 -7.62 -9.76
C ALA A 157 -17.61 -7.69 -10.82
N ASP A 158 -17.33 -8.89 -11.36
CA ASP A 158 -16.32 -9.08 -12.41
C ASP A 158 -16.63 -8.31 -13.69
N ALA A 159 -17.91 -8.23 -14.07
CA ALA A 159 -18.35 -7.45 -15.23
C ALA A 159 -18.15 -5.95 -14.98
N ARG A 160 -18.55 -5.46 -13.78
CA ARG A 160 -18.38 -4.05 -13.41
C ARG A 160 -16.92 -3.62 -13.37
N VAL A 161 -16.00 -4.48 -12.89
CA VAL A 161 -14.57 -4.18 -12.92
C VAL A 161 -14.04 -4.08 -14.35
N ARG A 162 -14.42 -5.02 -15.24
CA ARG A 162 -14.02 -4.94 -16.67
C ARG A 162 -14.52 -3.66 -17.33
N ASP A 163 -15.79 -3.28 -17.09
CA ASP A 163 -16.36 -2.06 -17.63
C ASP A 163 -15.63 -0.82 -17.13
N PHE A 164 -15.36 -0.75 -15.82
CA PHE A 164 -14.61 0.35 -15.21
C PHE A 164 -13.23 0.53 -15.85
N LEU A 165 -12.48 -0.56 -16.03
CA LEU A 165 -11.16 -0.52 -16.66
C LEU A 165 -11.25 -0.11 -18.14
N ALA A 166 -12.21 -0.65 -18.89
CA ALA A 166 -12.43 -0.29 -20.28
C ALA A 166 -12.85 1.18 -20.47
N GLN A 167 -13.51 1.78 -19.47
CA GLN A 167 -13.94 3.18 -19.46
C GLN A 167 -12.87 4.16 -18.96
N GLY A 168 -11.64 3.69 -18.75
CA GLY A 168 -10.51 4.53 -18.35
C GLY A 168 -10.21 4.51 -16.85
N GLY A 169 -10.91 3.70 -16.06
CA GLY A 169 -10.48 3.35 -14.71
C GLY A 169 -9.10 2.69 -14.72
N ALA A 170 -8.40 2.76 -13.59
CA ALA A 170 -7.09 2.14 -13.41
C ALA A 170 -7.13 1.12 -12.27
N ALA A 171 -6.23 0.14 -12.29
CA ALA A 171 -6.09 -0.79 -11.18
C ALA A 171 -4.64 -1.03 -10.75
N ILE A 172 -4.47 -1.37 -9.47
CA ILE A 172 -3.24 -1.99 -8.96
C ILE A 172 -3.62 -3.33 -8.35
N GLY A 173 -2.85 -4.38 -8.64
CA GLY A 173 -3.06 -5.70 -8.04
C GLY A 173 -1.77 -6.32 -7.53
N SER A 174 -1.79 -6.89 -6.31
CA SER A 174 -0.71 -7.76 -5.80
C SER A 174 -1.19 -9.20 -5.68
N CYS A 175 -0.36 -10.20 -6.01
CA CYS A 175 -0.67 -11.63 -5.89
C CYS A 175 -2.05 -11.99 -6.48
N GLY A 176 -3.08 -12.25 -5.67
CA GLY A 176 -4.45 -12.54 -6.13
C GLY A 176 -5.01 -11.44 -7.05
N GLY A 177 -4.76 -10.18 -6.71
CA GLY A 177 -5.08 -9.03 -7.56
C GLY A 177 -4.35 -9.06 -8.90
N ALA A 178 -3.07 -9.41 -8.91
CA ALA A 178 -2.29 -9.53 -10.14
C ALA A 178 -2.78 -10.70 -11.00
N TYR A 179 -3.11 -11.85 -10.40
CA TYR A 179 -3.76 -12.96 -11.08
C TYR A 179 -5.07 -12.53 -11.75
N TYR A 180 -5.95 -11.86 -11.01
CA TYR A 180 -7.24 -11.40 -11.50
C TYR A 180 -7.14 -10.39 -12.66
N LEU A 181 -6.09 -9.56 -12.65
CA LEU A 181 -5.78 -8.60 -13.72
C LEU A 181 -5.13 -9.22 -14.96
N SER A 182 -4.63 -10.46 -14.83
CA SER A 182 -3.96 -11.21 -15.90
C SER A 182 -4.97 -11.90 -16.83
N MET A 183 -4.48 -12.50 -17.92
CA MET A 183 -5.27 -13.42 -18.74
C MET A 183 -5.01 -14.87 -18.35
N GLY A 184 -5.88 -15.77 -18.79
CA GLY A 184 -5.64 -17.22 -18.71
C GLY A 184 -6.69 -18.03 -17.95
N ARG A 185 -7.67 -17.37 -17.30
CA ARG A 185 -8.80 -18.05 -16.66
C ARG A 185 -10.13 -17.32 -16.86
N PRO A 186 -11.27 -18.04 -16.85
CA PRO A 186 -12.58 -17.43 -16.74
C PRO A 186 -12.69 -16.55 -15.48
N GLY A 187 -13.45 -15.46 -15.57
CA GLY A 187 -13.63 -14.49 -14.47
C GLY A 187 -12.54 -13.43 -14.39
N TRP A 188 -11.31 -13.73 -14.81
CA TRP A 188 -10.23 -12.74 -14.86
C TRP A 188 -10.51 -11.66 -15.89
N THR A 189 -10.01 -10.45 -15.62
CA THR A 189 -10.28 -9.28 -16.45
C THR A 189 -9.51 -9.33 -17.78
N GLY A 190 -8.33 -9.96 -17.79
CA GLY A 190 -7.45 -9.94 -18.96
C GLY A 190 -6.98 -8.55 -19.33
N THR A 191 -6.90 -7.61 -18.38
CA THR A 191 -6.38 -6.26 -18.60
C THR A 191 -4.91 -6.30 -19.00
N ALA A 192 -4.10 -7.10 -18.31
CA ALA A 192 -2.77 -7.45 -18.78
C ALA A 192 -2.85 -8.66 -19.73
N GLN A 193 -2.31 -8.51 -20.95
CA GLN A 193 -2.06 -9.65 -21.86
C GLN A 193 -0.83 -10.45 -21.39
N ALA A 194 -0.84 -10.88 -20.13
CA ALA A 194 0.19 -11.72 -19.53
C ALA A 194 -0.48 -12.93 -18.89
N LYS A 195 0.09 -14.12 -19.09
CA LYS A 195 -0.41 -15.38 -18.54
C LYS A 195 0.56 -15.89 -17.48
N PRO A 196 0.08 -16.23 -16.28
CA PRO A 196 0.88 -16.92 -15.29
C PRO A 196 1.10 -18.39 -15.66
N LEU A 197 2.29 -18.91 -15.34
CA LEU A 197 2.69 -20.31 -15.41
C LEU A 197 1.74 -21.19 -14.58
N TYR A 198 1.55 -20.82 -13.31
CA TYR A 198 0.63 -21.50 -12.40
C TYR A 198 -0.67 -20.72 -12.31
N THR A 199 -1.75 -21.25 -12.86
CA THR A 199 -3.07 -20.59 -12.81
C THR A 199 -3.99 -21.18 -11.77
N HIS A 200 -3.95 -22.49 -11.50
CA HIS A 200 -4.74 -23.15 -10.46
C HIS A 200 -3.89 -23.47 -9.23
N GLU A 201 -2.75 -24.12 -9.42
CA GLU A 201 -1.84 -24.58 -8.38
C GLU A 201 -0.87 -23.47 -7.95
N TYR A 202 -1.34 -22.23 -7.82
CA TYR A 202 -0.50 -21.05 -7.57
C TYR A 202 0.32 -21.13 -6.26
N LEU A 203 -0.15 -21.91 -5.27
CA LEU A 203 0.60 -22.18 -4.03
C LEU A 203 1.95 -22.84 -4.29
N GLN A 204 2.16 -23.44 -5.48
CA GLN A 204 3.44 -24.02 -5.86
C GLN A 204 4.59 -23.03 -5.83
N SER A 205 4.36 -21.72 -5.97
CA SER A 205 5.44 -20.74 -6.00
C SER A 205 5.99 -20.33 -4.63
N GLY A 206 5.37 -20.74 -3.51
CA GLY A 206 5.97 -20.57 -2.18
C GLY A 206 5.99 -19.13 -1.63
N VAL A 207 6.68 -18.95 -0.51
CA VAL A 207 6.76 -17.73 0.30
C VAL A 207 8.21 -17.34 0.61
N GLY A 208 8.53 -16.05 0.55
CA GLY A 208 9.86 -15.54 0.94
C GLY A 208 10.02 -14.04 0.81
N VAL A 209 11.26 -13.58 0.89
CA VAL A 209 11.70 -12.24 0.49
C VAL A 209 12.52 -12.42 -0.78
N VAL A 210 12.12 -11.72 -1.84
CA VAL A 210 12.80 -11.73 -3.13
C VAL A 210 13.43 -10.37 -3.38
N THR A 211 14.57 -10.37 -4.06
CA THR A 211 15.14 -9.14 -4.62
C THR A 211 14.70 -9.01 -6.07
N LEU A 212 14.21 -7.83 -6.41
CA LEU A 212 13.83 -7.44 -7.75
C LEU A 212 14.95 -6.62 -8.39
N GLU A 213 15.13 -6.78 -9.69
CA GLU A 213 15.93 -5.87 -10.51
C GLU A 213 14.99 -4.88 -11.21
N MET A 214 15.18 -3.59 -10.94
CA MET A 214 14.33 -2.52 -11.47
C MET A 214 14.76 -2.15 -12.89
N ARG A 215 13.82 -2.10 -13.82
CA ARG A 215 14.06 -1.51 -15.15
C ARG A 215 13.91 -0.01 -15.09
N LYS A 216 14.67 0.72 -15.92
CA LYS A 216 14.50 2.17 -16.05
C LYS A 216 13.08 2.47 -16.50
N GLY A 217 12.42 3.42 -15.84
CA GLY A 217 11.06 3.78 -16.15
C GLY A 217 10.35 4.45 -14.96
N PRO A 218 9.05 4.76 -15.11
CA PRO A 218 8.27 5.48 -14.12
C PRO A 218 8.23 4.83 -12.73
N LEU A 219 8.21 3.51 -12.70
CA LEU A 219 8.14 2.71 -11.47
C LEU A 219 9.47 2.70 -10.70
N ALA A 220 10.59 3.01 -11.36
CA ALA A 220 11.92 3.04 -10.76
C ALA A 220 12.35 4.44 -10.27
N LEU A 221 11.52 5.48 -10.43
CA LEU A 221 11.89 6.84 -10.03
C LEU A 221 12.10 6.95 -8.50
N GLY A 222 13.32 7.31 -8.10
CA GLY A 222 13.73 7.35 -6.70
C GLY A 222 13.87 5.98 -6.04
N CYS A 223 13.77 4.88 -6.78
CA CYS A 223 14.06 3.54 -6.27
C CYS A 223 15.53 3.20 -6.50
N PRO A 224 16.18 2.44 -5.60
CA PRO A 224 17.45 1.81 -5.90
C PRO A 224 17.32 0.82 -7.08
N PRO A 225 18.43 0.46 -7.75
CA PRO A 225 18.42 -0.49 -8.86
C PRO A 225 17.85 -1.86 -8.50
N THR A 226 17.90 -2.23 -7.21
CA THR A 226 17.28 -3.45 -6.70
C THR A 226 16.48 -3.23 -5.44
N MET A 227 15.39 -3.98 -5.30
CA MET A 227 14.42 -3.84 -4.22
C MET A 227 14.13 -5.19 -3.57
N GLU A 228 14.26 -5.30 -2.25
CA GLU A 228 13.78 -6.46 -1.50
C GLU A 228 12.30 -6.30 -1.15
N VAL A 229 11.49 -7.30 -1.47
CA VAL A 229 10.03 -7.27 -1.30
C VAL A 229 9.53 -8.63 -0.81
N PRO A 230 8.56 -8.69 0.12
CA PRO A 230 7.85 -9.92 0.43
C PRO A 230 7.21 -10.54 -0.81
N TYR A 231 7.21 -11.87 -0.88
CA TYR A 231 6.60 -12.65 -1.93
C TYR A 231 5.75 -13.77 -1.31
N TYR A 232 4.47 -13.83 -1.69
CA TYR A 232 3.52 -14.84 -1.24
C TYR A 232 2.72 -15.31 -2.44
N HIS A 233 3.13 -16.43 -3.03
CA HIS A 233 2.39 -17.12 -4.08
C HIS A 233 1.99 -16.26 -5.29
N GLY A 234 2.73 -15.19 -5.58
CA GLY A 234 2.42 -14.27 -6.67
C GLY A 234 2.55 -14.91 -8.06
N PRO A 235 1.92 -14.35 -9.10
CA PRO A 235 2.03 -14.88 -10.45
C PRO A 235 3.46 -14.89 -10.97
N ILE A 236 3.91 -16.05 -11.43
CA ILE A 236 5.12 -16.21 -12.24
C ILE A 236 4.66 -16.20 -13.70
N TYR A 237 5.10 -15.23 -14.49
CA TYR A 237 4.64 -15.08 -15.87
C TYR A 237 5.53 -15.86 -16.84
N ASP A 238 4.95 -16.79 -17.60
CA ASP A 238 5.60 -17.52 -18.69
C ASP A 238 5.32 -16.89 -20.06
N LEU A 239 4.24 -16.13 -20.17
CA LEU A 239 3.87 -15.34 -21.34
C LEU A 239 3.62 -13.90 -20.96
N VAL A 240 4.31 -12.97 -21.62
CA VAL A 240 4.09 -11.53 -21.53
C VAL A 240 3.86 -11.00 -22.95
N GLY A 241 2.69 -10.40 -23.18
CA GLY A 241 2.30 -9.84 -24.47
C GLY A 241 3.11 -8.59 -24.85
N PRO A 242 3.05 -8.18 -26.13
CA PRO A 242 3.89 -7.10 -26.67
C PRO A 242 3.59 -5.71 -26.10
N ASP A 243 2.35 -5.48 -25.64
CA ASP A 243 1.89 -4.18 -25.10
C ASP A 243 2.02 -4.09 -23.57
N ILE A 244 2.88 -4.92 -22.97
CA ILE A 244 3.12 -4.96 -21.52
C ILE A 244 4.55 -4.51 -21.25
N ASP A 245 4.68 -3.43 -20.49
CA ASP A 245 5.96 -2.95 -20.00
C ASP A 245 6.36 -3.72 -18.73
N VAL A 246 7.48 -4.42 -18.78
CA VAL A 246 8.05 -5.06 -17.58
C VAL A 246 8.83 -4.03 -16.79
N ALA A 247 8.34 -3.66 -15.62
CA ALA A 247 8.97 -2.65 -14.75
C ALA A 247 10.07 -3.24 -13.86
N ALA A 248 10.00 -4.53 -13.54
CA ALA A 248 11.03 -5.23 -12.79
C ALA A 248 11.01 -6.75 -13.05
N THR A 249 12.15 -7.40 -12.85
CA THR A 249 12.31 -8.86 -12.94
C THR A 249 12.79 -9.45 -11.62
N PHE A 250 12.49 -10.72 -11.36
CA PHE A 250 13.05 -11.41 -10.20
C PHE A 250 14.56 -11.62 -10.38
N ARG A 251 15.35 -11.24 -9.37
CA ARG A 251 16.81 -11.37 -9.40
C ARG A 251 17.31 -12.52 -8.53
N GLU A 252 16.89 -12.56 -7.27
CA GLU A 252 17.33 -13.56 -6.29
C GLU A 252 16.27 -13.82 -5.22
N LEU A 253 16.35 -15.00 -4.60
CA LEU A 253 15.67 -15.32 -3.35
C LEU A 253 16.57 -14.91 -2.17
N ALA A 254 16.20 -13.85 -1.47
CA ALA A 254 16.96 -13.32 -0.34
C ALA A 254 16.75 -14.17 0.93
N LEU A 255 15.50 -14.55 1.23
CA LEU A 255 15.15 -15.32 2.43
C LEU A 255 13.89 -16.16 2.21
N PRO A 256 13.88 -17.49 2.48
CA PRO A 256 12.64 -18.26 2.50
C PRO A 256 11.75 -17.85 3.67
N GLY A 257 10.44 -17.85 3.49
CA GLY A 257 9.47 -17.42 4.50
C GLY A 257 8.47 -18.50 4.90
N ARG A 258 8.06 -18.48 6.17
CA ARG A 258 7.06 -19.39 6.75
C ARG A 258 5.98 -18.67 7.56
N LEU A 259 6.03 -17.33 7.60
CA LEU A 259 5.11 -16.52 8.38
C LEU A 259 3.68 -16.64 7.82
N ALA A 260 2.74 -17.04 8.67
CA ALA A 260 1.32 -17.30 8.41
C ALA A 260 1.01 -18.47 7.46
N ILE A 261 1.89 -18.77 6.49
CA ILE A 261 1.76 -19.90 5.57
C ILE A 261 3.10 -20.65 5.56
N ASP A 262 3.11 -21.89 6.06
CA ASP A 262 4.30 -22.75 6.04
C ASP A 262 4.50 -23.39 4.66
N ASN A 263 4.95 -22.58 3.70
CA ASN A 263 5.23 -22.99 2.33
C ASN A 263 6.42 -22.20 1.77
N PRO A 264 7.64 -22.42 2.30
CA PRO A 264 8.81 -21.65 1.91
C PRO A 264 9.12 -21.82 0.42
N LEU A 265 9.45 -20.72 -0.24
CA LEU A 265 9.93 -20.75 -1.61
C LEU A 265 11.32 -21.42 -1.66
N ASP A 266 11.40 -22.48 -2.46
CA ASP A 266 12.61 -23.26 -2.69
C ASP A 266 13.59 -22.54 -3.62
N ARG A 267 14.89 -22.69 -3.37
CA ARG A 267 15.93 -22.01 -4.17
C ARG A 267 16.01 -22.57 -5.59
N ASP A 268 16.01 -23.88 -5.76
CA ASP A 268 16.08 -24.49 -7.09
C ASP A 268 14.83 -24.13 -7.89
N LYS A 269 13.68 -24.03 -7.22
CA LYS A 269 12.44 -23.54 -7.83
C LYS A 269 12.55 -22.09 -8.26
N PHE A 270 13.06 -21.21 -7.41
CA PHE A 270 13.27 -19.82 -7.78
C PHE A 270 14.15 -19.70 -9.02
N GLU A 271 15.27 -20.42 -9.05
CA GLU A 271 16.22 -20.39 -10.18
C GLU A 271 15.60 -20.88 -11.49
N ARG A 272 14.78 -21.94 -11.45
CA ARG A 272 14.14 -22.48 -12.65
C ARG A 272 12.97 -21.64 -13.14
N ASP A 273 12.09 -21.22 -12.24
CA ASP A 273 10.77 -20.72 -12.61
C ASP A 273 10.67 -19.19 -12.52
N MET A 274 11.47 -18.54 -11.67
CA MET A 274 11.31 -17.11 -11.36
C MET A 274 12.46 -16.23 -11.86
N ALA A 275 13.71 -16.67 -11.70
CA ALA A 275 14.88 -15.85 -11.99
C ALA A 275 14.85 -15.29 -13.44
N GLY A 276 15.00 -13.98 -13.57
CA GLY A 276 14.95 -13.26 -14.85
C GLY A 276 13.53 -13.02 -15.40
N ASN A 277 12.50 -13.69 -14.88
CA ASN A 277 11.12 -13.49 -15.31
C ASN A 277 10.51 -12.21 -14.71
N ALA A 278 9.44 -11.74 -15.34
CA ALA A 278 8.78 -10.50 -14.95
C ALA A 278 8.16 -10.60 -13.55
N ALA A 279 8.46 -9.61 -12.70
CA ALA A 279 7.93 -9.49 -11.34
C ALA A 279 6.92 -8.36 -11.21
N ILE A 280 7.09 -7.29 -12.00
CA ILE A 280 6.19 -6.14 -12.02
C ILE A 280 5.86 -5.81 -13.48
N LEU A 281 4.57 -5.73 -13.78
CA LEU A 281 4.05 -5.40 -15.11
C LEU A 281 3.28 -4.09 -15.06
N LEU A 282 3.45 -3.27 -16.09
CA LEU A 282 2.59 -2.12 -16.41
C LEU A 282 1.83 -2.45 -17.69
N ALA A 283 0.51 -2.57 -17.56
CA ALA A 283 -0.40 -2.84 -18.67
C ALA A 283 -1.12 -1.55 -19.07
N THR A 284 -1.07 -1.20 -20.35
CA THR A 284 -1.85 -0.10 -20.93
C THR A 284 -2.47 -0.57 -22.23
N GLY A 285 -3.79 -0.45 -22.37
CA GLY A 285 -4.45 -0.80 -23.62
C GLY A 285 -5.96 -0.56 -23.60
N ASN A 286 -6.65 -1.15 -24.59
CA ASN A 286 -8.10 -1.04 -24.75
C ASN A 286 -8.90 -1.71 -23.62
N ARG A 287 -8.28 -2.61 -22.84
CA ARG A 287 -8.88 -3.26 -21.66
C ARG A 287 -8.59 -2.52 -20.36
N GLY A 288 -8.06 -1.31 -20.46
CA GLY A 288 -7.75 -0.43 -19.34
C GLY A 288 -6.26 -0.38 -19.01
N ARG A 289 -5.99 0.13 -17.80
CA ARG A 289 -4.63 0.32 -17.30
C ARG A 289 -4.47 -0.34 -15.96
N ALA A 290 -3.34 -1.02 -15.78
CA ALA A 290 -3.05 -1.63 -14.50
C ALA A 290 -1.55 -1.73 -14.22
N VAL A 291 -1.19 -1.71 -12.93
CA VAL A 291 0.10 -2.20 -12.45
C VAL A 291 -0.11 -3.50 -11.69
N LEU A 292 0.59 -4.54 -12.11
CA LEU A 292 0.52 -5.86 -11.51
C LEU A 292 1.83 -6.13 -10.78
N PHE A 293 1.74 -6.31 -9.48
CA PHE A 293 2.83 -6.77 -8.64
C PHE A 293 2.67 -8.27 -8.41
N SER A 294 3.62 -9.05 -8.91
CA SER A 294 3.75 -10.43 -8.45
C SER A 294 4.09 -10.49 -6.94
N PRO A 295 5.12 -9.78 -6.45
CA PRO A 295 5.39 -9.68 -5.01
C PRO A 295 4.44 -8.68 -4.31
N HIS A 296 4.63 -8.47 -3.01
CA HIS A 296 3.81 -7.61 -2.16
C HIS A 296 4.55 -6.36 -1.69
N PRO A 297 4.71 -5.32 -2.53
CA PRO A 297 5.33 -4.07 -2.09
C PRO A 297 4.59 -3.39 -0.94
N GLU A 298 3.28 -3.63 -0.80
CA GLU A 298 2.45 -3.11 0.28
C GLU A 298 2.70 -3.75 1.65
N MET A 299 3.25 -4.97 1.68
CA MET A 299 3.59 -5.66 2.92
C MET A 299 4.89 -5.11 3.53
N GLY A 300 5.81 -4.68 2.67
CA GLY A 300 7.03 -3.95 2.99
C GLY A 300 7.84 -4.51 4.16
N ASP A 301 8.48 -3.60 4.89
CA ASP A 301 9.36 -3.90 6.01
C ASP A 301 8.64 -4.55 7.20
N LEU A 302 7.32 -4.38 7.33
CA LEU A 302 6.54 -5.09 8.35
C LEU A 302 6.71 -6.59 8.18
N ILE A 303 6.34 -7.12 7.01
CA ILE A 303 6.41 -8.57 6.79
C ILE A 303 7.86 -9.05 6.67
N ARG A 304 8.76 -8.26 6.06
CA ARG A 304 10.19 -8.61 6.04
C ARG A 304 10.76 -8.79 7.44
N LYS A 305 10.42 -7.89 8.38
CA LYS A 305 10.84 -7.99 9.78
C LYS A 305 10.39 -9.31 10.42
N TYR A 306 9.15 -9.71 10.20
CA TYR A 306 8.59 -10.91 10.84
C TYR A 306 8.98 -12.21 10.15
N ILE A 307 9.24 -12.22 8.84
CA ILE A 307 9.92 -13.33 8.17
C ILE A 307 11.35 -13.49 8.72
N ALA A 308 12.07 -12.37 8.87
CA ALA A 308 13.41 -12.40 9.45
C ALA A 308 13.40 -12.86 10.91
N LEU A 309 12.43 -12.40 11.71
CA LEU A 309 12.25 -12.83 13.09
C LEU A 309 12.00 -14.34 13.21
N ASP A 310 11.11 -14.87 12.37
CA ASP A 310 10.69 -16.28 12.43
C ASP A 310 11.75 -17.26 11.92
N GLY A 311 12.61 -16.85 10.98
CA GLY A 311 13.65 -17.67 10.39
C GLY A 311 15.08 -17.21 10.68
N TYR A 312 15.49 -16.09 10.07
CA TYR A 312 16.88 -15.60 10.08
C TYR A 312 17.41 -15.36 11.51
N VAL A 313 16.64 -14.65 12.33
CA VAL A 313 17.01 -14.28 13.69
C VAL A 313 17.19 -15.53 14.54
N ARG A 314 16.21 -16.45 14.55
CA ARG A 314 16.32 -17.71 15.30
C ARG A 314 17.57 -18.50 14.93
N HIS A 315 17.89 -18.56 13.64
CA HIS A 315 19.05 -19.31 13.15
C HIS A 315 20.39 -18.67 13.57
N TYR A 316 20.51 -17.34 13.46
CA TYR A 316 21.78 -16.64 13.69
C TYR A 316 21.96 -16.08 15.10
N LEU A 317 20.91 -16.07 15.93
CA LEU A 317 20.97 -15.57 17.30
C LEU A 317 22.06 -16.25 18.14
N PRO A 318 22.22 -17.59 18.14
CA PRO A 318 23.29 -18.25 18.90
C PRO A 318 24.71 -17.92 18.40
N ILE A 319 24.83 -17.42 17.16
CA ILE A 319 26.12 -17.17 16.49
C ILE A 319 26.53 -15.70 16.63
N ARG A 320 25.57 -14.78 16.49
CA ARG A 320 25.80 -13.33 16.41
C ARG A 320 25.37 -12.59 17.68
N GLY A 321 24.63 -13.23 18.57
CA GLY A 321 24.14 -12.70 19.84
C GLY A 321 22.97 -11.72 19.71
N VAL A 322 22.31 -11.48 20.85
CA VAL A 322 21.11 -10.61 20.98
C VAL A 322 21.34 -9.20 20.48
N GLY A 323 22.51 -8.60 20.74
CA GLY A 323 22.82 -7.23 20.34
C GLY A 323 22.71 -7.02 18.84
N THR A 324 23.30 -7.93 18.06
CA THR A 324 23.26 -7.89 16.59
C THR A 324 21.85 -8.11 16.07
N MET A 325 21.13 -9.13 16.57
CA MET A 325 19.76 -9.41 16.10
C MET A 325 18.79 -8.29 16.44
N ARG A 326 18.95 -7.67 17.62
CA ARG A 326 18.20 -6.48 18.03
C ARG A 326 18.44 -5.32 17.08
N ASP A 327 19.70 -5.09 16.71
CA ASP A 327 20.06 -4.03 15.77
C ASP A 327 19.46 -4.30 14.38
N THR A 328 19.55 -5.53 13.87
CA THR A 328 18.90 -5.94 12.61
C THR A 328 17.40 -5.62 12.63
N LEU A 329 16.68 -6.02 13.68
CA LEU A 329 15.23 -5.82 13.78
C LEU A 329 14.82 -4.34 13.89
N ARG A 330 15.70 -3.46 14.35
CA ARG A 330 15.46 -2.00 14.46
C ARG A 330 15.56 -1.27 13.13
N HIS A 331 16.22 -1.85 12.13
CA HIS A 331 16.40 -1.21 10.82
C HIS A 331 15.19 -1.37 9.89
N TYR A 332 14.27 -2.29 10.19
CA TYR A 332 13.01 -2.40 9.45
C TYR A 332 12.10 -1.21 9.76
N ARG A 333 11.71 -0.47 8.72
CA ARG A 333 10.92 0.75 8.81
C ARG A 333 9.48 0.46 8.41
N ILE A 334 8.67 -0.04 9.35
CA ILE A 334 7.28 -0.47 9.11
C ILE A 334 6.46 0.58 8.34
N CYS A 335 6.51 1.83 8.77
CA CYS A 335 5.78 2.94 8.14
C CYS A 335 6.60 3.64 7.05
N ASP A 336 7.85 3.28 6.79
CA ASP A 336 8.68 3.94 5.76
C ASP A 336 9.44 2.89 4.94
N SER A 337 8.73 1.80 4.61
CA SER A 337 9.28 0.72 3.81
C SER A 337 9.69 1.26 2.44
N PRO A 338 10.94 1.04 1.97
CA PRO A 338 11.35 1.46 0.63
C PRO A 338 10.42 0.94 -0.47
N SER A 339 9.83 -0.25 -0.29
CA SER A 339 8.89 -0.85 -1.25
C SER A 339 7.60 -0.03 -1.45
N PHE A 340 7.20 0.82 -0.51
CA PHE A 340 6.04 1.70 -0.69
C PHE A 340 6.26 2.72 -1.80
N ARG A 341 7.53 3.03 -2.13
CA ARG A 341 7.86 3.86 -3.29
C ARG A 341 7.39 3.25 -4.60
N LEU A 342 7.36 1.92 -4.72
CA LEU A 342 6.83 1.23 -5.90
C LEU A 342 5.32 1.47 -6.05
N VAL A 343 4.57 1.43 -4.94
CA VAL A 343 3.12 1.69 -4.94
C VAL A 343 2.85 3.16 -5.24
N GLN A 344 3.58 4.10 -4.63
CA GLN A 344 3.49 5.53 -4.96
C GLN A 344 3.75 5.78 -6.44
N ASN A 345 4.83 5.21 -6.99
CA ASN A 345 5.20 5.40 -8.39
C ASN A 345 4.16 4.79 -9.34
N ALA A 346 3.53 3.67 -8.96
CA ALA A 346 2.43 3.08 -9.70
C ALA A 346 1.18 3.97 -9.72
N ILE A 347 0.79 4.52 -8.57
CA ILE A 347 -0.36 5.43 -8.48
C ILE A 347 -0.08 6.69 -9.30
N ASP A 348 1.09 7.30 -9.14
CA ASP A 348 1.49 8.47 -9.92
C ASP A 348 1.44 8.18 -11.43
N GLU A 349 1.93 7.01 -11.86
CA GLU A 349 1.90 6.62 -13.27
C GLU A 349 0.46 6.51 -13.80
N LEU A 350 -0.41 5.83 -13.06
CA LEU A 350 -1.79 5.63 -13.46
C LEU A 350 -2.58 6.95 -13.45
N MET A 351 -2.27 7.87 -12.53
CA MET A 351 -2.99 9.13 -12.37
C MET A 351 -2.61 10.22 -13.37
N ILE A 352 -1.51 10.09 -14.11
CA ILE A 352 -1.19 11.00 -15.22
C ILE A 352 -2.27 10.96 -16.31
N MET A 353 -2.85 9.79 -16.54
CA MET A 353 -3.81 9.58 -17.62
C MET A 353 -5.23 9.24 -17.12
N ALA A 354 -5.43 9.17 -15.80
CA ALA A 354 -6.73 8.90 -15.21
C ALA A 354 -7.74 10.02 -15.55
N PRO A 355 -9.02 9.69 -15.77
CA PRO A 355 -10.06 10.71 -15.81
C PRO A 355 -10.06 11.51 -14.51
N THR A 356 -10.27 12.81 -14.61
CA THR A 356 -10.62 13.64 -13.45
C THR A 356 -11.98 13.18 -12.94
N SER A 357 -12.00 12.45 -11.83
CA SER A 357 -13.25 12.15 -11.13
C SER A 357 -13.79 13.45 -10.52
N ASN A 358 -15.08 13.73 -10.69
CA ASN A 358 -15.75 14.80 -9.94
C ASN A 358 -15.86 14.37 -8.47
N ALA A 359 -14.79 14.59 -7.70
CA ALA A 359 -14.74 14.35 -6.25
C ALA A 359 -15.84 15.10 -5.46
N ALA A 360 -16.47 16.11 -6.08
CA ALA A 360 -17.58 16.87 -5.52
C ALA A 360 -18.94 16.15 -5.52
N ALA A 361 -19.09 15.02 -6.22
CA ALA A 361 -20.31 14.21 -6.11
C ALA A 361 -20.27 13.43 -4.78
N ALA A 362 -21.10 13.85 -3.83
CA ALA A 362 -21.31 13.12 -2.59
C ALA A 362 -21.61 11.64 -2.91
N PRO A 363 -20.83 10.68 -2.42
CA PRO A 363 -21.06 9.28 -2.71
C PRO A 363 -22.45 8.85 -2.23
N SER A 364 -23.13 8.07 -3.06
CA SER A 364 -24.23 7.22 -2.59
C SER A 364 -23.75 6.35 -1.41
N ALA A 365 -24.61 6.18 -0.40
CA ALA A 365 -24.37 5.42 0.83
C ALA A 365 -24.27 3.89 0.61
N ILE A 366 -23.66 3.45 -0.50
CA ILE A 366 -23.28 2.06 -0.74
C ILE A 366 -21.92 1.87 -0.07
N ALA A 367 -21.89 2.04 1.25
CA ALA A 367 -20.78 1.57 2.06
C ALA A 367 -20.89 0.05 2.17
N VAL A 368 -19.76 -0.65 2.34
CA VAL A 368 -19.75 -2.02 2.83
C VAL A 368 -20.64 -2.03 4.07
N ALA A 369 -21.58 -2.98 4.14
CA ALA A 369 -22.43 -3.16 5.31
C ALA A 369 -21.61 -3.72 6.47
N SER A 370 -20.58 -3.00 6.94
CA SER A 370 -19.97 -3.29 8.22
C SER A 370 -20.93 -2.76 9.29
N ALA A 371 -21.27 -3.61 10.26
CA ALA A 371 -21.86 -3.17 11.51
C ALA A 371 -21.13 -1.92 12.00
N ARG A 372 -21.85 -0.94 12.55
CA ARG A 372 -21.27 0.30 13.07
C ARG A 372 -20.05 -0.03 13.92
N GLY A 373 -18.84 0.21 13.40
CA GLY A 373 -17.60 0.06 14.12
C GLY A 373 -17.49 1.18 15.14
N ASN A 374 -18.17 1.03 16.27
CA ASN A 374 -17.91 1.84 17.48
C ASN A 374 -16.73 1.27 18.29
N GLY A 375 -16.05 0.24 17.76
CA GLY A 375 -14.93 -0.43 18.40
C GLY A 375 -13.79 0.55 18.68
N ASP A 376 -13.34 0.58 19.93
CA ASP A 376 -12.18 1.34 20.33
C ASP A 376 -10.92 0.57 19.89
N VAL A 377 -10.44 0.84 18.68
CA VAL A 377 -9.24 0.21 18.11
C VAL A 377 -8.00 0.40 19.00
N ILE A 378 -7.94 1.50 19.76
CA ILE A 378 -6.85 1.72 20.71
C ILE A 378 -6.99 0.75 21.90
N ALA A 379 -8.20 0.58 22.44
CA ALA A 379 -8.45 -0.40 23.49
C ALA A 379 -8.17 -1.83 23.00
N LEU A 380 -8.54 -2.15 21.76
CA LEU A 380 -8.18 -3.40 21.09
C LEU A 380 -6.66 -3.59 21.05
N CYS A 381 -5.89 -2.61 20.56
CA CYS A 381 -4.43 -2.70 20.55
C CYS A 381 -3.83 -2.90 21.95
N ARG A 382 -4.39 -2.25 22.99
CA ARG A 382 -3.95 -2.44 24.38
C ARG A 382 -4.27 -3.85 24.89
N ARG A 383 -5.47 -4.36 24.57
CA ARG A 383 -5.91 -5.71 24.93
C ARG A 383 -4.99 -6.75 24.30
N GLU A 384 -4.76 -6.65 22.99
CA GLU A 384 -3.90 -7.59 22.27
C GLU A 384 -2.43 -7.50 22.73
N ALA A 385 -1.92 -6.30 23.03
CA ALA A 385 -0.59 -6.15 23.62
C ALA A 385 -0.47 -6.81 25.00
N ALA A 386 -1.53 -6.76 25.81
CA ALA A 386 -1.58 -7.41 27.13
C ALA A 386 -1.81 -8.93 27.04
N ALA A 387 -2.42 -9.40 25.95
CA ALA A 387 -2.71 -10.80 25.69
C ALA A 387 -1.57 -11.56 24.97
N LEU A 388 -0.47 -10.87 24.64
CA LEU A 388 0.72 -11.52 24.06
C LEU A 388 1.20 -12.67 24.97
N PRO A 389 1.65 -13.78 24.38
CA PRO A 389 2.04 -14.97 25.14
C PRO A 389 3.32 -14.70 25.94
N ASP A 390 3.59 -15.55 26.93
CA ASP A 390 4.93 -15.65 27.48
C ASP A 390 5.89 -16.16 26.40
N PHE A 391 6.88 -15.34 26.07
CA PHE A 391 7.90 -15.66 25.07
C PHE A 391 9.00 -16.59 25.59
N GLY A 392 8.91 -17.05 26.85
CA GLY A 392 9.85 -17.96 27.46
C GLY A 392 11.17 -17.30 27.89
N ALA A 393 12.05 -18.07 28.53
CA ALA A 393 13.36 -17.61 28.98
C ALA A 393 14.42 -17.66 27.87
N GLY A 394 15.50 -16.89 28.04
CA GLY A 394 16.65 -16.86 27.15
C GLY A 394 16.58 -15.78 26.07
N ASP A 395 17.65 -15.74 25.27
CA ASP A 395 17.94 -14.68 24.30
C ASP A 395 16.82 -14.44 23.28
N GLU A 396 16.16 -15.50 22.81
CA GLU A 396 15.05 -15.38 21.85
C GLU A 396 13.82 -14.74 22.50
N GLY A 397 13.46 -15.22 23.70
CA GLY A 397 12.36 -14.66 24.48
C GLY A 397 12.61 -13.19 24.84
N ASP A 398 13.85 -12.83 25.18
CA ASP A 398 14.25 -11.44 25.45
C ASP A 398 14.10 -10.54 24.21
N LEU A 399 14.42 -11.06 23.03
CA LEU A 399 14.28 -10.33 21.78
C LEU A 399 12.80 -10.12 21.42
N LEU A 400 11.96 -11.14 21.60
CA LEU A 400 10.51 -11.05 21.38
C LEU A 400 9.86 -10.06 22.36
N ARG A 401 10.24 -10.09 23.65
CA ARG A 401 9.84 -9.08 24.64
C ARG A 401 10.24 -7.66 24.25
N ASP A 402 11.45 -7.47 23.73
CA ASP A 402 11.94 -6.16 23.29
C ASP A 402 11.17 -5.65 22.05
N VAL A 403 10.81 -6.53 21.11
CA VAL A 403 9.92 -6.18 19.99
C VAL A 403 8.52 -5.80 20.50
N ALA A 404 7.92 -6.63 21.36
CA ALA A 404 6.62 -6.39 21.97
C ALA A 404 6.57 -5.05 22.74
N ALA A 405 7.58 -4.78 23.56
CA ALA A 405 7.68 -3.56 24.34
C ALA A 405 7.75 -2.31 23.45
N ARG A 406 8.51 -2.35 22.35
CA ARG A 406 8.57 -1.24 21.38
C ARG A 406 7.24 -1.03 20.67
N ALA A 407 6.54 -2.10 20.29
CA ALA A 407 5.19 -1.99 19.73
C ALA A 407 4.25 -1.33 20.76
N GLY A 408 4.23 -1.81 22.00
CA GLY A 408 3.42 -1.27 23.09
C GLY A 408 3.70 0.21 23.41
N GLN A 409 4.95 0.64 23.37
CA GLN A 409 5.35 2.04 23.59
C GLN A 409 4.72 3.01 22.57
N ARG A 410 4.39 2.54 21.36
CA ARG A 410 3.75 3.37 20.31
C ARG A 410 2.26 3.59 20.57
N ILE A 411 1.59 2.74 21.35
CA ILE A 411 0.13 2.82 21.56
C ILE A 411 -0.27 4.13 22.23
N LYS A 412 0.48 4.59 23.25
CA LYS A 412 0.16 5.82 23.98
C LYS A 412 0.20 7.07 23.09
N PRO A 413 1.29 7.40 22.38
CA PRO A 413 1.31 8.60 21.52
C PRO A 413 0.33 8.51 20.35
N VAL A 414 0.04 7.29 19.84
CA VAL A 414 -1.02 7.09 18.83
C VAL A 414 -2.40 7.38 19.42
N SER A 415 -2.69 6.93 20.64
CA SER A 415 -3.94 7.23 21.36
C SER A 415 -4.15 8.72 21.58
N GLU A 416 -3.09 9.45 21.94
CA GLU A 416 -3.16 10.90 22.16
C GLU A 416 -3.45 11.67 20.87
N ARG A 417 -2.84 11.26 19.73
CA ARG A 417 -3.16 11.76 18.40
C ARG A 417 -4.61 11.47 18.02
N PHE A 418 -5.02 10.22 18.19
CA PHE A 418 -6.37 9.76 17.85
C PHE A 418 -7.47 10.60 18.55
N VAL A 419 -7.33 10.83 19.86
CA VAL A 419 -8.30 11.65 20.62
C VAL A 419 -8.40 13.08 20.08
N ARG A 420 -7.30 13.67 19.59
CA ARG A 420 -7.34 15.01 18.99
C ARG A 420 -8.11 15.02 17.68
N VAL A 421 -7.76 14.12 16.75
CA VAL A 421 -8.37 14.11 15.42
C VAL A 421 -9.85 13.70 15.45
N MET A 422 -10.23 12.76 16.33
CA MET A 422 -11.61 12.26 16.39
C MET A 422 -12.65 13.32 16.75
N LYS A 423 -12.23 14.40 17.42
CA LYS A 423 -13.12 15.56 17.69
C LYS A 423 -13.61 16.23 16.41
N HIS A 424 -12.86 16.11 15.32
CA HIS A 424 -13.09 16.78 14.05
C HIS A 424 -13.40 15.80 12.90
N VAL A 425 -13.10 14.50 13.06
CA VAL A 425 -13.30 13.48 12.01
C VAL A 425 -14.78 13.29 11.63
N ALA A 426 -15.73 13.66 12.50
CA ALA A 426 -17.15 13.68 12.13
C ALA A 426 -17.44 14.56 10.89
N GLU A 427 -16.53 15.49 10.58
CA GLU A 427 -16.61 16.42 9.45
C GLU A 427 -15.92 15.87 8.18
N SER A 428 -15.11 14.79 8.27
CA SER A 428 -14.40 14.18 7.14
C SER A 428 -15.01 12.84 6.73
N SER A 429 -15.96 12.89 5.80
CA SER A 429 -16.62 11.69 5.24
C SER A 429 -15.65 10.74 4.53
N ALA A 430 -14.55 11.26 3.96
CA ALA A 430 -13.58 10.48 3.21
C ALA A 430 -12.78 9.49 4.07
N LEU A 431 -12.38 9.89 5.29
CA LEU A 431 -11.61 9.05 6.19
C LEU A 431 -12.49 8.16 7.06
N ARG A 432 -13.73 8.59 7.33
CA ARG A 432 -14.66 7.87 8.20
C ARG A 432 -14.94 6.44 7.71
N ALA A 433 -15.17 6.26 6.41
CA ALA A 433 -15.44 4.95 5.83
C ALA A 433 -14.27 3.96 6.03
N SER A 434 -13.03 4.43 5.84
CA SER A 434 -11.83 3.61 6.09
C SER A 434 -11.69 3.23 7.57
N TRP A 435 -11.97 4.18 8.48
CA TRP A 435 -11.90 3.95 9.92
C TRP A 435 -12.93 2.91 10.38
N ASP A 436 -14.20 3.10 10.04
CA ASP A 436 -15.29 2.23 10.51
C ASP A 436 -15.08 0.79 10.05
N HIS A 437 -14.66 0.58 8.80
CA HIS A 437 -14.35 -0.75 8.27
C HIS A 437 -13.11 -1.37 8.91
N MET A 438 -12.04 -0.59 9.07
CA MET A 438 -10.82 -1.04 9.74
C MET A 438 -11.12 -1.49 11.18
N ALA A 439 -11.84 -0.66 11.95
CA ALA A 439 -12.21 -0.98 13.32
C ALA A 439 -13.03 -2.29 13.41
N ALA A 440 -14.05 -2.42 12.57
CA ALA A 440 -14.91 -3.60 12.57
C ALA A 440 -14.17 -4.90 12.19
N THR A 441 -13.34 -4.86 11.13
CA THR A 441 -12.62 -6.06 10.67
C THR A 441 -11.45 -6.45 11.55
N MET A 442 -10.81 -5.48 12.23
CA MET A 442 -9.80 -5.77 13.23
C MET A 442 -10.43 -6.45 14.45
N GLU A 443 -11.55 -5.94 14.96
CA GLU A 443 -12.27 -6.53 16.08
C GLU A 443 -12.72 -7.97 15.74
N GLU A 444 -13.34 -8.18 14.57
CA GLU A 444 -13.71 -9.52 14.08
C GLU A 444 -12.50 -10.46 14.03
N HIS A 445 -11.37 -9.99 13.48
CA HIS A 445 -10.16 -10.81 13.34
C HIS A 445 -9.61 -11.25 14.69
N PHE A 446 -9.45 -10.34 15.64
CA PHE A 446 -8.88 -10.68 16.95
C PHE A 446 -9.83 -11.54 17.80
N ASP A 447 -11.14 -11.43 17.61
CA ASP A 447 -12.12 -12.24 18.33
C ASP A 447 -12.28 -13.66 17.75
N THR A 448 -11.96 -13.86 16.47
CA THR A 448 -12.14 -15.15 15.76
C THR A 448 -10.84 -15.90 15.47
N ALA A 449 -9.69 -15.23 15.51
CA ALA A 449 -8.42 -15.85 15.17
C ALA A 449 -8.02 -16.95 16.18
N SER A 450 -7.99 -18.19 15.71
CA SER A 450 -7.44 -19.35 16.44
C SER A 450 -5.92 -19.46 16.25
N GLU A 451 -5.27 -20.23 17.13
CA GLU A 451 -3.84 -20.60 17.19
C GLU A 451 -2.90 -19.85 16.23
N ARG A 452 -2.40 -18.68 16.69
CA ARG A 452 -1.40 -17.87 15.97
C ARG A 452 -0.02 -18.03 16.62
N ALA A 453 1.03 -18.20 15.81
CA ALA A 453 2.39 -18.18 16.32
C ALA A 453 2.75 -16.81 16.92
N PRO A 454 3.65 -16.72 17.92
CA PRO A 454 4.00 -15.45 18.57
C PRO A 454 4.45 -14.34 17.59
N ALA A 455 5.23 -14.69 16.56
CA ALA A 455 5.66 -13.75 15.53
C ALA A 455 4.48 -13.19 14.73
N GLN A 456 3.47 -14.02 14.44
CA GLN A 456 2.26 -13.58 13.75
C GLN A 456 1.41 -12.66 14.62
N GLN A 457 1.23 -12.97 15.91
CA GLN A 457 0.49 -12.09 16.83
C GLN A 457 1.14 -10.70 16.96
N LEU A 458 2.47 -10.66 17.09
CA LEU A 458 3.23 -9.41 17.12
C LEU A 458 3.12 -8.62 15.82
N MET A 459 3.15 -9.30 14.68
CA MET A 459 2.99 -8.69 13.36
C MET A 459 1.60 -8.05 13.20
N GLU A 460 0.54 -8.76 13.58
CA GLU A 460 -0.84 -8.25 13.51
C GLU A 460 -1.05 -7.07 14.47
N LEU A 461 -0.45 -7.11 15.67
CA LEU A 461 -0.46 -5.99 16.61
C LEU A 461 0.28 -4.76 16.04
N GLU A 462 1.48 -4.95 15.48
CA GLU A 462 2.24 -3.83 14.90
C GLU A 462 1.57 -3.25 13.65
N LEU A 463 0.92 -4.08 12.82
CA LEU A 463 0.08 -3.63 11.71
C LEU A 463 -1.06 -2.74 12.22
N SER A 464 -1.77 -3.21 13.23
CA SER A 464 -2.89 -2.50 13.86
C SER A 464 -2.48 -1.12 14.38
N ILE A 465 -1.35 -1.04 15.08
CA ILE A 465 -0.81 0.22 15.60
C ILE A 465 -0.37 1.14 14.46
N ALA A 466 0.31 0.60 13.45
CA ALA A 466 0.79 1.36 12.30
C ALA A 466 -0.35 1.95 11.46
N LEU A 467 -1.46 1.21 11.32
CA LEU A 467 -2.66 1.70 10.63
C LEU A 467 -3.26 2.92 11.32
N VAL A 468 -3.49 2.84 12.64
CA VAL A 468 -4.03 3.98 13.40
C VAL A 468 -3.05 5.16 13.37
N GLU A 469 -1.75 4.90 13.45
CA GLU A 469 -0.71 5.92 13.31
C GLU A 469 -0.77 6.64 11.96
N CYS A 470 -0.84 5.90 10.84
CA CYS A 470 -0.89 6.51 9.52
C CYS A 470 -2.24 7.20 9.28
N TRP A 471 -3.34 6.60 9.70
CA TRP A 471 -4.67 7.18 9.60
C TRP A 471 -4.77 8.52 10.35
N THR A 472 -4.27 8.58 11.58
CA THR A 472 -4.26 9.82 12.37
C THR A 472 -3.39 10.90 11.73
N ARG A 473 -2.25 10.53 11.13
CA ARG A 473 -1.38 11.49 10.41
C ARG A 473 -2.06 12.09 9.18
N VAL A 474 -2.82 11.29 8.42
CA VAL A 474 -3.65 11.80 7.30
C VAL A 474 -4.73 12.75 7.82
N ALA A 475 -5.43 12.38 8.89
CA ALA A 475 -6.46 13.22 9.49
C ALA A 475 -5.88 14.54 10.04
N GLU A 476 -4.73 14.53 10.71
CA GLU A 476 -4.06 15.75 11.19
C GLU A 476 -3.72 16.70 10.04
N LEU A 477 -3.22 16.19 8.91
CA LEU A 477 -2.93 17.03 7.74
C LEU A 477 -4.22 17.57 7.11
N ASP A 478 -5.28 16.77 6.98
CA ASP A 478 -6.57 17.24 6.47
C ASP A 478 -7.13 18.40 7.30
N LEU A 479 -7.07 18.29 8.63
CA LEU A 479 -7.50 19.35 9.54
C LEU A 479 -6.65 20.61 9.36
N ALA A 480 -5.33 20.46 9.23
CA ALA A 480 -4.43 21.59 8.99
C ALA A 480 -4.72 22.28 7.65
N LEU A 481 -5.01 21.51 6.59
CA LEU A 481 -5.38 22.05 5.27
C LEU A 481 -6.73 22.75 5.28
N ALA A 482 -7.68 22.27 6.09
CA ALA A 482 -8.99 22.91 6.30
C ALA A 482 -8.94 24.17 7.21
N GLY A 483 -7.80 24.45 7.84
CA GLY A 483 -7.63 25.59 8.75
C GLY A 483 -8.10 25.33 10.18
N HIS A 484 -8.27 24.06 10.56
CA HIS A 484 -8.66 23.59 11.90
C HIS A 484 -7.46 23.12 12.75
N ALA A 485 -6.25 23.64 12.46
CA ALA A 485 -5.00 23.24 13.12
C ALA A 485 -4.92 23.65 14.59
#